data_AF-A0A1G2VDI7-F1
#
_entry.id   AF-A0A1G2VDI7-F1
#
_cell.length_a   1.000
_cell.length_b   1.000
_cell.length_c   1.000
_cell.angle_alpha   90.00
_cell.angle_beta   90.00
_cell.angle_gamma   90.00
#
_symmetry.space_group_name_H-M   'P 1'
#
loop_
_entity.id
_entity.type
_entity.pdbx_description
1 polymer ?
#
loop_
_entity_poly.entity_id
_entity_poly.type
_entity_poly.pdbx_seq_one_letter_code
_entity_poly.pdbx_strand_id
1 'polypeptide(L)' 'MRNIINISLPRAMAKQVNEAVKEGGFASKSEFFRYLVRLWDEEKLYRDVMEGERDIAAGRYREVSSPEELLVHDED' A
#
# COMPACT_ATOMS: atom_id res chain seq x y z
N MET A 1 -17.75 -8.67 6.55
CA MET A 1 -17.61 -8.92 8.00
C MET A 1 -16.51 -8.03 8.56
N ARG A 2 -16.63 -7.54 9.79
CA ARG A 2 -15.55 -6.80 10.47
C ARG A 2 -14.84 -7.72 11.45
N ASN A 3 -13.51 -7.68 11.48
CA ASN A 3 -12.70 -8.40 12.45
C ASN A 3 -12.18 -7.43 13.51
N ILE A 4 -12.09 -7.90 14.75
CA ILE A 4 -11.53 -7.14 15.87
C ILE A 4 -10.09 -7.58 16.07
N ILE A 5 -9.18 -6.61 16.15
CA ILE A 5 -7.76 -6.82 16.41
C ILE A 5 -7.43 -6.16 17.75
N ASN A 6 -6.74 -6.89 18.63
CA ASN A 6 -6.22 -6.37 19.89
C ASN A 6 -4.70 -6.29 19.80
N ILE A 7 -4.13 -5.16 20.22
CA ILE A 7 -2.71 -4.89 20.12
C ILE A 7 -2.22 -4.35 21.46
N SER A 8 -1.18 -4.98 22.01
CA SER A 8 -0.49 -4.47 23.20
C SER A 8 0.63 -3.53 22.77
N LEU A 9 0.69 -2.34 23.37
CA LEU A 9 1.69 -1.33 23.06
C LEU A 9 2.43 -0.93 24.33
N PRO A 10 3.77 -0.70 24.25
CA PRO A 10 4.51 -0.07 25.33
C PRO A 10 3.88 1.30 25.68
N ARG A 11 3.95 1.71 26.95
CA ARG A 11 3.31 2.96 27.40
C ARG A 11 3.75 4.19 26.59
N ALA A 12 5.03 4.27 26.26
CA ALA A 12 5.58 5.37 25.45
C ALA A 12 4.93 5.43 24.06
N MET A 13 4.81 4.28 23.39
CA MET A 13 4.16 4.19 22.09
C MET A 13 2.67 4.49 22.17
N ALA A 14 1.97 4.02 23.21
CA ALA A 14 0.58 4.36 23.43
C ALA A 14 0.37 5.88 23.61
N LYS A 15 1.31 6.57 24.28
CA LYS A 15 1.30 8.05 24.40
C LYS A 15 1.45 8.70 23.02
N GLN A 16 2.44 8.27 22.24
CA GLN A 16 2.67 8.79 20.90
C GLN A 16 1.45 8.60 19.98
N VAL A 17 0.79 7.43 20.03
CA VAL A 17 -0.44 7.18 19.27
C VAL A 17 -1.55 8.14 19.69
N ASN A 18 -1.71 8.40 21.00
CA ASN A 18 -2.73 9.34 21.47
C ASN A 18 -2.45 10.78 21.02
N GLU A 19 -1.19 11.19 20.94
CA GLU A 19 -0.77 12.51 20.46
C GLU A 19 -1.03 12.62 18.95
N ALA A 20 -0.56 11.66 18.15
CA ALA A 20 -0.77 11.62 16.71
C ALA A 20 -2.26 11.58 16.31
N VAL A 21 -3.10 10.86 17.06
CA VAL A 21 -4.56 10.85 16.83
C VAL A 21 -5.16 12.25 17.01
N LYS A 22 -4.73 12.99 18.05
CA LYS A 22 -5.23 14.35 18.31
C LYS A 22 -4.71 15.34 17.27
N GLU A 23 -3.40 15.31 17.00
CA GLU A 23 -2.75 16.23 16.07
C GLU A 23 -3.26 16.05 14.64
N GLY A 24 -3.48 14.80 14.21
CA GLY A 24 -4.05 14.47 12.91
C GLY A 24 -5.59 14.58 12.84
N GLY A 25 -6.27 14.95 13.92
CA GLY A 25 -7.72 15.10 13.94
C GLY A 25 -8.51 13.80 13.71
N PHE A 26 -7.94 12.65 14.06
CA PHE A 26 -8.58 11.36 13.83
C PHE A 26 -9.72 11.11 14.82
N ALA A 27 -10.84 10.59 14.32
CA ALA A 27 -12.02 10.30 15.13
C ALA A 27 -11.78 9.22 16.21
N SER A 28 -10.79 8.34 16.00
CA SER A 28 -10.41 7.32 16.99
C SER A 28 -9.01 6.74 16.69
N LYS A 29 -8.44 6.03 17.67
CA LYS A 29 -7.23 5.22 17.46
C LYS A 29 -7.42 4.21 16.32
N SER A 30 -8.58 3.57 16.24
CA SER A 30 -8.87 2.58 15.20
C SER A 30 -8.96 3.21 13.81
N GLU A 31 -9.37 4.47 13.68
CA GLU A 31 -9.30 5.21 12.42
C GLU A 31 -7.85 5.53 12.06
N PHE A 32 -7.07 6.02 13.03
CA PHE A 32 -5.64 6.28 12.83
C PHE A 32 -4.88 5.03 12.36
N PHE A 33 -5.07 3.88 13.02
CA PHE A 33 -4.43 2.64 12.57
C PHE A 33 -4.92 2.19 11.19
N ARG A 34 -6.21 2.35 10.85
CA ARG A 34 -6.71 2.06 9.50
C ARG A 34 -6.10 2.96 8.44
N TYR A 35 -5.88 4.23 8.77
CA TYR A 35 -5.15 5.16 7.91
C TYR A 35 -3.70 4.71 7.69
N LEU A 36 -2.99 4.30 8.75
CA LEU A 36 -1.61 3.81 8.60
C LEU A 36 -1.51 2.56 7.72
N VAL A 37 -2.46 1.63 7.82
CA VAL A 37 -2.49 0.45 6.95
C VAL A 37 -2.70 0.85 5.49
N ARG A 38 -3.65 1.76 5.21
CA ARG A 38 -3.86 2.27 3.84
C ARG A 38 -2.62 2.96 3.29
N LEU A 39 -1.98 3.80 4.11
CA LEU A 39 -0.75 4.49 3.72
C LEU A 39 0.38 3.50 3.38
N TRP A 40 0.51 2.44 4.17
CA TRP A 40 1.50 1.38 3.90
C TRP A 40 1.22 0.65 2.57
N ASP A 41 -0.05 0.34 2.27
CA ASP A 41 -0.45 -0.27 1.01
C ASP A 41 -0.21 0.68 -0.18
N GLU A 42 -0.54 1.96 -0.04
CA GLU A 42 -0.30 3.00 -1.05
C GLU A 42 1.19 3.17 -1.34
N GLU A 43 2.04 3.14 -0.31
CA GLU A 43 3.49 3.27 -0.49
C GLU A 43 4.09 2.07 -1.23
N LYS A 44 3.54 0.87 -1.01
CA LYS A 44 3.90 -0.32 -1.78
C LYS A 44 3.47 -0.16 -3.24
N LEU A 45 2.22 0.22 -3.48
CA LEU A 45 1.70 0.44 -4.84
C LEU A 45 2.55 1.48 -5.59
N TYR A 46 2.92 2.58 -4.93
CA TYR A 46 3.78 3.60 -5.53
C TYR A 46 5.14 3.02 -5.96
N ARG A 47 5.77 2.18 -5.12
CA ARG A 47 7.04 1.54 -5.48
C ARG A 47 6.89 0.59 -6.66
N ASP A 48 5.83 -0.21 -6.69
CA ASP A 48 5.56 -1.16 -7.78
C ASP A 48 5.35 -0.43 -9.11
N VAL A 49 4.63 0.70 -9.11
CA VAL A 49 4.45 1.56 -10.30
C VAL A 49 5.78 2.15 -10.76
N MET A 50 6.57 2.73 -9.84
CA MET A 50 7.87 3.33 -10.18
C MET A 50 8.86 2.29 -10.72
N GLU A 51 8.80 1.05 -10.24
CA GLU A 51 9.59 -0.06 -10.79
C GLU A 51 9.14 -0.41 -12.21
N GLY A 52 7.83 -0.53 -12.45
CA GLY A 52 7.27 -0.74 -13.79
C GLY A 52 7.66 0.35 -14.78
N GLU A 53 7.58 1.63 -14.39
CA GLU A 53 8.01 2.75 -15.25
C GLU A 53 9.49 2.66 -15.63
N ARG A 54 10.37 2.26 -14.69
CA ARG A 54 11.79 2.07 -14.96
C ARG A 54 12.05 0.89 -15.88
N ASP A 55 11.31 -0.19 -15.71
CA ASP A 55 11.41 -1.38 -16.55
C ASP A 55 10.94 -1.08 -17.99
N ILE A 56 9.87 -0.29 -18.16
CA ILE A 56 9.40 0.20 -19.47
C ILE A 56 10.49 1.09 -20.10
N ALA A 57 10.99 2.08 -19.36
CA ALA A 57 12.01 3.00 -19.85
C ALA A 57 13.32 2.28 -20.23
N ALA A 58 13.64 1.17 -19.58
CA ALA A 58 14.80 0.35 -19.88
C ALA A 58 14.56 -0.68 -21.01
N GLY A 59 13.36 -0.72 -21.60
CA GLY A 59 13.02 -1.65 -22.67
C GLY A 59 12.88 -3.10 -22.22
N ARG A 60 12.59 -3.35 -20.93
CA ARG A 60 12.39 -4.70 -20.37
C ARG A 60 10.99 -5.27 -20.65
N TYR A 61 10.11 -4.49 -21.28
CA TYR A 61 8.78 -4.94 -21.69
C TYR A 61 8.61 -4.84 -23.20
N ARG A 62 7.67 -5.64 -23.72
CA ARG A 62 7.23 -5.62 -25.11
C ARG A 62 6.00 -4.74 -25.26
N GLU A 63 6.05 -3.79 -26.18
CA GLU A 63 4.87 -3.07 -26.64
C GLU A 63 4.04 -4.00 -27.54
N VAL A 64 2.76 -4.15 -27.23
CA VAL A 64 1.80 -4.95 -28.01
C VAL A 64 0.68 -4.05 -28.50
N SER A 65 0.17 -4.32 -29.69
CA SER A 65 -0.83 -3.46 -30.33
C SER A 65 -2.26 -3.87 -29.98
N SER A 66 -2.46 -5.07 -29.42
CA SER A 66 -3.75 -5.53 -28.95
C SER A 66 -3.64 -6.54 -27.79
N PRO A 67 -4.72 -6.72 -26.99
CA PRO A 67 -4.75 -7.72 -25.92
C PRO A 67 -4.56 -9.16 -26.40
N GLU A 68 -5.00 -9.50 -27.61
CA GLU A 68 -4.86 -10.84 -28.19
C GLU A 68 -3.38 -11.22 -28.36
N GLU A 69 -2.53 -10.27 -28.77
CA GLU A 69 -1.08 -10.45 -28.93
C GLU A 69 -0.37 -10.75 -27.59
N LEU A 70 -0.92 -10.25 -26.48
CA LEU A 70 -0.39 -10.48 -25.14
C LEU A 70 -0.56 -11.92 -24.67
N LEU A 71 -1.62 -12.61 -25.10
CA LEU A 71 -2.00 -13.95 -24.64
C LEU A 71 -1.28 -15.10 -25.37
N VAL A 72 -0.50 -14.80 -26.42
CA VAL A 72 0.10 -15.82 -27.31
C VAL A 72 1.39 -16.44 -26.75
N HIS A 73 1.91 -15.97 -25.60
CA HIS A 73 3.23 -16.37 -25.08
C HIS A 73 3.24 -17.08 -23.72
N ASP A 74 2.08 -17.36 -23.11
CA ASP A 74 2.02 -18.15 -21.87
C ASP A 74 2.01 -19.68 -22.11
N GLU A 75 2.12 -20.12 -23.37
CA GLU A 75 2.26 -21.54 -23.75
C GLU A 75 3.67 -21.82 -24.31
N ASP A 76 4.69 -21.89 -23.46
CA ASP A 76 5.98 -22.58 -23.72
C ASP A 76 6.64 -23.03 -22.40
#